data_AF-B8DKA5-F1
#
_entry.id   AF-B8DKA5-F1
#
_cell.length_a   1.000
_cell.length_b   1.000
_cell.length_c   1.000
_cell.angle_alpha   90.00
_cell.angle_beta   90.00
_cell.angle_gamma   90.00
#
_symmetry.space_group_name_H-M   'P 1'
#
loop_
_entity.id
_entity.type
_entity.pdbx_description
1 polymer ?
#
loop_
_entity_poly.entity_id
_entity_poly.type
_entity_poly.pdbx_seq_one_letter_code
_entity_poly.pdbx_strand_id
1 'polypeptide(L)'
;MHSTRPHTAQRSAAPRGPVGPVGLVTLVPLLLLLALASGCALQPVEVVRPDMFRNYAVYLRDEMVRRNILDAEGNYMEAAIRDNRDYRPSSYGEELYRRLSTRFRSAEARNGLAGETFADSAMPDDNVRIGKVGFALGQGMDVISVSLTAITDWNGDGVNDWLVTCTVTPLFGTGPREYYLVVENVAPTGVLKPTLLAIRDCANNECTVLVGKARSKVLGFDPDRSTDKAPSNFVESQPGQQIVVPPHTPAPAGAPGAGGPRVQEQSLSK
;
A
#
# COMPACT_ATOMS: atom_id res chain seq x y z
N MET A 1 78.85 46.38 -29.38
CA MET A 1 78.70 47.49 -30.34
C MET A 1 77.29 48.05 -30.24
N HIS A 2 77.20 49.36 -30.10
CA HIS A 2 75.99 50.12 -29.83
C HIS A 2 75.05 50.29 -31.04
N SER A 3 73.75 50.32 -30.73
CA SER A 3 72.74 51.33 -31.13
C SER A 3 72.81 51.98 -32.51
N THR A 4 71.75 51.88 -33.32
CA THR A 4 70.77 52.97 -33.53
C THR A 4 69.57 52.56 -34.41
N ARG A 5 68.39 53.04 -34.01
CA ARG A 5 67.09 53.14 -34.74
C ARG A 5 67.16 54.29 -35.79
N PRO A 6 66.19 54.50 -36.75
CA PRO A 6 64.76 54.78 -36.44
C PRO A 6 63.64 54.57 -37.52
N HIS A 7 62.38 54.69 -37.02
CA HIS A 7 61.08 55.21 -37.57
C HIS A 7 60.56 54.78 -38.98
N THR A 8 59.27 54.54 -39.28
CA THR A 8 58.00 55.17 -38.87
C THR A 8 56.75 54.28 -39.17
N ALA A 9 55.68 54.54 -38.41
CA ALA A 9 54.29 54.06 -38.34
C ALA A 9 53.50 53.46 -39.53
N GLN A 10 52.58 52.54 -39.20
CA GLN A 10 51.20 52.57 -39.71
C GLN A 10 50.21 51.88 -38.76
N ARG A 11 49.09 52.57 -38.46
CA ARG A 11 47.92 52.10 -37.68
C ARG A 11 47.10 51.09 -38.49
N SER A 12 46.54 50.08 -37.84
CA SER A 12 45.21 49.55 -38.20
C SER A 12 44.54 48.88 -37.00
N ALA A 13 43.28 49.28 -36.79
CA ALA A 13 42.42 48.88 -35.70
C ALA A 13 41.82 47.49 -35.96
N ALA A 14 41.72 46.67 -34.92
CA ALA A 14 40.97 45.43 -34.93
C ALA A 14 39.48 45.69 -34.56
N PRO A 15 38.51 45.00 -35.19
CA PRO A 15 37.10 45.20 -34.90
C PRO A 15 36.68 44.49 -33.60
N ARG A 16 35.89 45.19 -32.78
CA ARG A 16 35.13 44.60 -31.67
C ARG A 16 33.92 43.86 -32.24
N GLY A 17 33.90 42.54 -32.17
CA GLY A 17 32.68 41.74 -32.30
C GLY A 17 32.09 41.46 -30.92
N PRO A 18 30.75 41.53 -30.73
CA PRO A 18 30.11 41.12 -29.50
C PRO A 18 29.98 39.59 -29.46
N VAL A 19 30.65 38.95 -28.51
CA VAL A 19 30.37 37.55 -28.16
C VAL A 19 29.21 37.58 -27.17
N GLY A 20 27.99 37.37 -27.67
CA GLY A 20 26.80 37.23 -26.82
C GLY A 20 26.82 35.88 -26.07
N PRO A 21 26.23 35.79 -24.86
CA PRO A 21 26.19 34.56 -24.09
C PRO A 21 25.03 33.69 -24.58
N VAL A 22 25.26 32.85 -25.57
CA VAL A 22 24.29 31.81 -25.97
C VAL A 22 24.75 30.51 -25.31
N GLY A 23 24.17 30.17 -24.16
CA GLY A 23 24.48 28.87 -23.55
C GLY A 23 23.92 28.59 -22.16
N LEU A 24 23.57 29.60 -21.35
CA LEU A 24 23.10 29.35 -19.98
C LEU A 24 21.59 29.48 -19.76
N VAL A 25 20.87 30.18 -20.65
CA VAL A 25 19.46 30.52 -20.40
C VAL A 25 18.49 29.41 -20.84
N THR A 26 18.90 28.49 -21.73
CA THR A 26 18.04 27.41 -22.25
C THR A 26 18.12 26.10 -21.45
N LEU A 27 19.12 25.92 -20.59
CA LEU A 27 19.29 24.72 -19.76
C LEU A 27 18.38 24.71 -18.53
N VAL A 28 18.14 25.87 -17.92
CA VAL A 28 17.29 26.04 -16.74
C VAL A 28 15.82 25.66 -16.99
N PRO A 29 15.14 26.12 -18.07
CA PRO A 29 13.76 25.72 -18.33
C PRO A 29 13.64 24.24 -18.69
N LEU A 30 14.66 23.63 -19.31
CA LEU A 30 14.67 22.19 -19.64
C LEU A 30 14.85 21.33 -18.39
N LEU A 31 15.72 21.73 -17.46
CA LEU A 31 15.88 21.09 -16.14
C LEU A 31 14.63 21.28 -15.25
N LEU A 32 13.96 22.43 -15.33
CA LEU A 32 12.67 22.67 -14.65
C LEU A 32 11.55 21.82 -15.27
N LEU A 33 11.49 21.68 -16.60
CA LEU A 33 10.53 20.81 -17.29
C LEU A 33 10.76 19.32 -16.98
N LEU A 34 12.02 18.89 -16.88
CA LEU A 34 12.37 17.52 -16.44
C LEU A 34 12.06 17.30 -14.95
N ALA A 35 12.29 18.29 -14.08
CA ALA A 35 11.96 18.23 -12.66
C ALA A 35 10.44 18.26 -12.41
N LEU A 36 9.67 18.99 -13.23
CA LEU A 36 8.21 19.01 -13.22
C LEU A 36 7.60 17.69 -13.73
N ALA A 37 8.27 17.00 -14.65
CA ALA A 37 7.83 15.69 -15.15
C ALA A 37 8.09 14.54 -14.19
N SER A 38 9.10 14.64 -13.32
CA SER A 38 9.43 13.59 -12.33
C SER A 38 8.52 13.54 -11.09
N GLY A 39 7.58 14.49 -10.94
CA GLY A 39 6.72 14.61 -9.75
C GLY A 39 5.30 14.02 -9.87
N CYS A 40 4.91 13.48 -11.03
CA CYS A 40 3.51 13.09 -11.30
C CYS A 40 3.37 11.70 -11.96
N ALA A 41 4.35 10.81 -11.80
CA ALA A 41 4.20 9.44 -12.29
C ALA A 41 3.44 8.61 -11.26
N LEU A 42 2.40 7.89 -11.70
CA LEU A 42 1.72 6.91 -10.87
C LEU A 42 2.70 5.83 -10.42
N GLN A 43 2.50 5.32 -9.21
CA GLN A 43 3.17 4.13 -8.72
C GLN A 43 2.55 2.88 -9.36
N PRO A 44 3.38 1.92 -9.80
CA PRO A 44 2.89 0.66 -10.32
C PRO A 44 2.24 -0.19 -9.22
N VAL A 45 1.07 -0.74 -9.50
CA VAL A 45 0.33 -1.62 -8.59
C VAL A 45 0.15 -2.99 -9.24
N GLU A 46 0.56 -4.03 -8.53
CA GLU A 46 0.20 -5.41 -8.85
C GLU A 46 -1.00 -5.82 -8.02
N VAL A 47 -2.16 -5.95 -8.66
CA VAL A 47 -3.39 -6.33 -7.98
C VAL A 47 -3.51 -7.84 -7.93
N VAL A 48 -3.47 -8.39 -6.71
CA VAL A 48 -3.58 -9.84 -6.47
C VAL A 48 -5.05 -10.24 -6.27
N ARG A 49 -5.84 -9.36 -5.64
CA ARG A 49 -7.27 -9.54 -5.36
C ARG A 49 -8.06 -8.31 -5.82
N PRO A 50 -8.58 -8.29 -7.05
CA PRO A 50 -9.29 -7.14 -7.60
C PRO A 50 -10.54 -6.72 -6.80
N ASP A 51 -11.25 -7.69 -6.24
CA ASP A 51 -12.41 -7.51 -5.36
C ASP A 51 -12.04 -6.71 -4.11
N MET A 52 -10.95 -7.09 -3.45
CA MET A 52 -10.48 -6.45 -2.23
C MET A 52 -9.77 -5.11 -2.52
N PHE A 53 -9.02 -5.02 -3.61
CA PHE A 53 -8.30 -3.79 -3.97
C PHE A 53 -9.26 -2.63 -4.28
N ARG A 54 -10.41 -2.92 -4.90
CA ARG A 54 -11.46 -1.92 -5.10
C ARG A 54 -11.89 -1.26 -3.79
N ASN A 55 -11.97 -2.02 -2.70
CA ASN A 55 -12.36 -1.48 -1.40
C ASN A 55 -11.29 -0.52 -0.84
N TYR A 56 -9.99 -0.80 -1.04
CA TYR A 56 -8.94 0.18 -0.74
C TYR A 56 -9.15 1.46 -1.53
N ALA A 57 -9.37 1.35 -2.84
CA ALA A 57 -9.55 2.50 -3.72
C ALA A 57 -10.79 3.36 -3.37
N VAL A 58 -11.81 2.76 -2.74
CA VAL A 58 -13.00 3.48 -2.25
C VAL A 58 -12.76 4.08 -0.88
N TYR A 59 -12.28 3.29 0.09
CA TYR A 59 -12.20 3.71 1.50
C TYR A 59 -11.00 4.60 1.81
N LEU A 60 -9.94 4.46 1.02
CA LEU A 60 -8.66 5.15 1.20
C LEU A 60 -8.33 6.01 -0.02
N ARG A 61 -9.33 6.42 -0.81
CA ARG A 61 -9.13 7.14 -2.07
C ARG A 61 -8.16 8.30 -1.93
N ASP A 62 -8.45 9.21 -1.01
CA ASP A 62 -7.65 10.44 -0.83
C ASP A 62 -6.19 10.10 -0.51
N GLU A 63 -5.97 9.07 0.30
CA GLU A 63 -4.64 8.62 0.69
C GLU A 63 -3.90 7.95 -0.47
N MET A 64 -4.60 7.13 -1.25
CA MET A 64 -4.02 6.45 -2.42
C MET A 64 -3.73 7.43 -3.57
N VAL A 65 -4.56 8.46 -3.76
CA VAL A 65 -4.30 9.56 -4.70
C VAL A 65 -3.09 10.38 -4.24
N ARG A 66 -3.03 10.74 -2.94
CA ARG A 66 -1.90 11.48 -2.36
C ARG A 66 -0.57 10.74 -2.51
N ARG A 67 -0.59 9.42 -2.53
CA ARG A 67 0.58 8.55 -2.70
C ARG A 67 0.89 8.24 -4.17
N ASN A 68 0.12 8.78 -5.11
CA ASN A 68 0.21 8.47 -6.55
C ASN A 68 -0.05 6.98 -6.87
N ILE A 69 -0.73 6.24 -6.01
CA ILE A 69 -1.18 4.87 -6.28
C ILE A 69 -2.40 4.90 -7.22
N LEU A 70 -3.25 5.91 -7.03
CA LEU A 70 -4.38 6.22 -7.90
C LEU A 70 -4.19 7.60 -8.54
N ASP A 71 -4.71 7.78 -9.75
CA ASP A 71 -4.94 9.11 -10.32
C ASP A 71 -6.21 9.76 -9.73
N ALA A 72 -6.47 11.01 -10.13
CA ALA A 72 -7.62 11.77 -9.65
C ALA A 72 -8.97 11.11 -10.02
N GLU A 73 -8.99 10.35 -11.12
CA GLU A 73 -10.13 9.59 -11.62
C GLU A 73 -10.30 8.25 -10.87
N GLY A 74 -9.27 7.76 -10.19
CA GLY A 74 -9.26 6.52 -9.42
C GLY A 74 -8.74 5.32 -10.20
N ASN A 75 -8.07 5.54 -11.33
CA ASN A 75 -7.34 4.51 -12.04
C ASN A 75 -5.95 4.32 -11.42
N TYR A 76 -5.38 3.14 -11.59
CA TYR A 76 -4.01 2.84 -11.19
C TYR A 76 -3.19 2.41 -12.41
N MET A 77 -1.88 2.55 -12.31
CA MET A 77 -0.96 1.99 -13.30
C MET A 77 -0.65 0.54 -12.92
N GLU A 78 -0.98 -0.42 -13.78
CA GLU A 78 -0.66 -1.82 -13.53
C GLU A 78 0.86 -2.03 -13.60
N ALA A 79 1.40 -2.77 -12.62
CA ALA A 79 2.81 -3.12 -12.63
C ALA A 79 3.09 -4.13 -13.76
N ALA A 80 3.85 -3.71 -14.79
CA ALA A 80 4.58 -4.68 -15.60
C ALA A 80 5.58 -5.39 -14.67
N ILE A 81 5.63 -6.73 -14.72
CA ILE A 81 6.43 -7.61 -13.85
C ILE A 81 7.77 -6.95 -13.50
N ARG A 82 7.90 -6.47 -12.26
CA ARG A 82 9.13 -5.82 -11.79
C ARG A 82 10.24 -6.85 -11.56
N ASP A 83 11.45 -6.39 -11.86
CA ASP A 83 12.76 -7.01 -11.74
C ASP A 83 13.00 -7.71 -10.37
N ASN A 84 13.96 -8.65 -10.33
CA ASN A 84 14.25 -9.64 -9.26
C ASN A 84 14.74 -9.06 -7.91
N ARG A 85 14.45 -7.80 -7.58
CA ARG A 85 14.90 -7.15 -6.33
C ARG A 85 13.89 -7.15 -5.19
N ASP A 86 12.63 -7.46 -5.49
CA ASP A 86 11.56 -7.49 -4.50
C ASP A 86 11.41 -8.89 -3.87
N TYR A 87 11.09 -8.95 -2.57
CA TYR A 87 10.82 -10.23 -1.91
C TYR A 87 9.50 -10.83 -2.39
N ARG A 88 9.59 -11.99 -3.05
CA ARG A 88 8.44 -12.72 -3.63
C ARG A 88 8.46 -14.17 -3.15
N PRO A 89 7.76 -14.50 -2.05
CA PRO A 89 7.68 -15.86 -1.55
C PRO A 89 6.91 -16.76 -2.52
N SER A 90 7.13 -18.08 -2.42
CA SER A 90 6.33 -19.07 -3.16
C SER A 90 4.87 -19.14 -2.67
N SER A 91 4.64 -18.79 -1.40
CA SER A 91 3.33 -18.71 -0.75
C SER A 91 3.25 -17.48 0.15
N TYR A 92 2.51 -16.45 -0.29
CA TYR A 92 2.21 -15.31 0.57
C TYR A 92 1.31 -15.71 1.74
N GLY A 93 0.44 -16.71 1.57
CA GLY A 93 -0.39 -17.20 2.67
C GLY A 93 0.42 -17.78 3.83
N GLU A 94 1.51 -18.49 3.51
CA GLU A 94 2.42 -19.03 4.53
C GLU A 94 3.14 -17.91 5.28
N GLU A 95 3.66 -16.91 4.54
CA GLU A 95 4.30 -15.73 5.14
C GLU A 95 3.33 -14.95 6.03
N LEU A 96 2.09 -14.73 5.57
CA LEU A 96 1.07 -14.03 6.34
C LEU A 96 0.67 -14.82 7.59
N TYR A 97 0.50 -16.14 7.50
CA TYR A 97 0.14 -16.96 8.66
C TYR A 97 1.27 -16.98 9.71
N ARG A 98 2.51 -17.22 9.27
CA ARG A 98 3.65 -17.39 10.18
C ARG A 98 4.20 -16.10 10.74
N ARG A 99 4.07 -14.98 10.03
CA ARG A 99 4.84 -13.76 10.33
C ARG A 99 3.98 -12.52 10.50
N LEU A 100 2.74 -12.48 10.01
CA LEU A 100 1.90 -11.29 10.19
C LEU A 100 1.53 -11.12 11.65
N SER A 101 1.95 -9.99 12.22
CA SER A 101 1.64 -9.68 13.61
C SER A 101 0.14 -9.46 13.80
N THR A 102 -0.42 -9.96 14.91
CA THR A 102 -1.84 -9.78 15.29
C THR A 102 -2.08 -8.50 16.10
N ARG A 103 -1.04 -7.70 16.35
CA ARG A 103 -1.10 -6.49 17.18
C ARG A 103 -2.10 -5.43 16.70
N PHE A 104 -2.44 -5.40 15.41
CA PHE A 104 -3.45 -4.47 14.89
C PHE A 104 -4.87 -4.77 15.39
N ARG A 105 -5.14 -5.99 15.87
CA ARG A 105 -6.47 -6.45 16.32
C ARG A 105 -6.50 -6.92 17.78
N SER A 106 -5.36 -7.11 18.43
CA SER A 106 -5.27 -7.64 19.80
C SER A 106 -4.39 -6.77 20.70
N ALA A 107 -4.97 -6.23 21.77
CA ALA A 107 -4.24 -5.55 22.84
C ALA A 107 -3.32 -6.50 23.62
N GLU A 108 -3.73 -7.77 23.76
CA GLU A 108 -2.94 -8.80 24.45
C GLU A 108 -1.65 -9.12 23.70
N ALA A 109 -1.74 -9.30 22.37
CA ALA A 109 -0.56 -9.47 21.51
C ALA A 109 0.35 -8.23 21.57
N ARG A 110 -0.22 -7.04 21.77
CA ARG A 110 0.55 -5.80 21.92
C ARG A 110 1.36 -5.75 23.22
N ASN A 111 0.80 -6.31 24.29
CA ASN A 111 1.41 -6.35 25.60
C ASN A 111 2.23 -7.63 25.85
N GLY A 112 2.41 -8.48 24.84
CA GLY A 112 3.14 -9.75 24.94
C GLY A 112 2.40 -10.83 25.76
N LEU A 113 1.09 -10.65 25.96
CA LEU A 113 0.23 -11.59 26.70
C LEU A 113 -0.39 -12.67 25.79
N ALA A 114 -0.29 -12.50 24.47
CA ALA A 114 -0.70 -13.47 23.45
C ALA A 114 0.38 -13.59 22.37
N GLY A 115 0.30 -14.64 21.56
CA GLY A 115 1.21 -14.87 20.43
C GLY A 115 1.32 -13.65 19.50
N GLU A 116 2.56 -13.34 19.08
CA GLU A 116 2.84 -12.14 18.27
C GLU A 116 2.24 -12.26 16.87
N THR A 117 2.21 -13.47 16.30
CA THR A 117 1.71 -13.78 14.95
C THR A 117 0.45 -14.65 14.96
N PHE A 118 -0.16 -14.86 13.80
CA PHE A 118 -1.28 -15.80 13.68
C PHE A 118 -0.87 -17.23 14.03
N ALA A 119 0.30 -17.68 13.57
CA ALA A 119 0.84 -18.99 13.92
C ALA A 119 1.11 -19.13 15.43
N ASP A 120 1.64 -18.09 16.09
CA ASP A 120 1.89 -18.13 17.54
C ASP A 120 0.61 -18.14 18.38
N SER A 121 -0.49 -17.63 17.82
CA SER A 121 -1.79 -17.55 18.50
C SER A 121 -2.70 -18.73 18.18
N ALA A 122 -2.30 -19.61 17.27
CA ALA A 122 -3.07 -20.79 16.90
C ALA A 122 -2.95 -21.89 17.96
N MET A 123 -4.09 -22.49 18.32
CA MET A 123 -4.16 -23.65 19.21
C MET A 123 -4.07 -24.96 18.40
N PRO A 124 -3.69 -26.09 19.02
CA PRO A 124 -3.57 -27.38 18.32
C PRO A 124 -4.83 -27.83 17.58
N ASP A 125 -6.00 -27.45 18.06
CA ASP A 125 -7.29 -27.82 17.47
C ASP A 125 -7.85 -26.79 16.47
N ASP A 126 -7.13 -25.68 16.25
CA ASP A 126 -7.56 -24.66 15.30
C ASP A 126 -7.48 -25.16 13.86
N ASN A 127 -8.53 -24.90 13.08
CA ASN A 127 -8.57 -25.28 11.68
C ASN A 127 -7.91 -24.21 10.81
N VAL A 128 -6.71 -24.50 10.29
CA VAL A 128 -5.95 -23.60 9.43
C VAL A 128 -5.93 -24.11 7.99
N ARG A 129 -6.30 -23.23 7.06
CA ARG A 129 -6.21 -23.46 5.61
C ARG A 129 -5.30 -22.41 4.99
N ILE A 130 -4.14 -22.82 4.51
CA ILE A 130 -3.18 -21.90 3.87
C ILE A 130 -3.24 -22.08 2.35
N GLY A 131 -3.38 -20.96 1.64
CA GLY A 131 -3.34 -20.89 0.18
C GLY A 131 -2.17 -20.02 -0.31
N LYS A 132 -2.05 -19.89 -1.64
CA LYS A 132 -0.93 -19.15 -2.26
C LYS A 132 -0.89 -17.66 -1.87
N VAL A 133 -2.06 -17.02 -1.73
CA VAL A 133 -2.18 -15.56 -1.54
C VAL A 133 -2.74 -15.18 -0.16
N GLY A 134 -3.00 -16.15 0.71
CA GLY A 134 -3.67 -15.89 1.98
C GLY A 134 -3.94 -17.17 2.77
N PHE A 135 -4.57 -17.05 3.94
CA PHE A 135 -4.98 -18.17 4.76
C PHE A 135 -6.35 -17.90 5.42
N ALA A 136 -6.98 -18.96 5.90
CA ALA A 136 -8.13 -18.90 6.80
C ALA A 136 -7.84 -19.70 8.07
N LEU A 137 -8.28 -19.20 9.22
CA LEU A 137 -8.10 -19.75 10.56
C LEU A 137 -9.45 -19.72 11.27
N GLY A 138 -9.95 -20.86 11.69
CA GLY A 138 -11.02 -20.92 12.69
C GLY A 138 -10.42 -20.70 14.08
N GLN A 139 -10.87 -19.67 14.80
CA GLN A 139 -10.39 -19.35 16.15
C GLN A 139 -11.60 -19.10 17.06
N GLY A 140 -11.90 -20.08 17.91
CA GLY A 140 -13.08 -20.05 18.77
C GLY A 140 -14.39 -19.90 17.97
N MET A 141 -15.07 -18.77 18.15
CA MET A 141 -16.35 -18.47 17.48
C MET A 141 -16.20 -17.61 16.22
N ASP A 142 -14.97 -17.40 15.75
CA ASP A 142 -14.68 -16.59 14.57
C ASP A 142 -13.97 -17.40 13.48
N VAL A 143 -14.23 -17.04 12.23
CA VAL A 143 -13.40 -17.40 11.08
C VAL A 143 -12.63 -16.17 10.65
N ILE A 144 -11.31 -16.25 10.72
CA ILE A 144 -10.39 -15.20 10.30
C ILE A 144 -9.83 -15.56 8.94
N SER A 145 -10.00 -14.69 7.95
CA SER A 145 -9.40 -14.82 6.62
C SER A 145 -8.44 -13.68 6.37
N VAL A 146 -7.21 -13.97 5.98
CA VAL A 146 -6.19 -12.97 5.65
C VAL A 146 -5.72 -13.21 4.23
N SER A 147 -5.68 -12.16 3.40
CA SER A 147 -5.23 -12.24 2.01
C SER A 147 -4.31 -11.07 1.67
N LEU A 148 -3.27 -11.36 0.91
CA LEU A 148 -2.59 -10.36 0.11
C LEU A 148 -3.60 -9.80 -0.90
N THR A 149 -3.70 -8.48 -0.96
CA THR A 149 -4.65 -7.76 -1.80
C THR A 149 -3.95 -7.14 -3.00
N ALA A 150 -2.83 -6.46 -2.78
CA ALA A 150 -2.00 -5.89 -3.83
C ALA A 150 -0.57 -5.68 -3.35
N ILE A 151 0.33 -5.47 -4.30
CA ILE A 151 1.73 -5.12 -4.07
C ILE A 151 1.98 -3.77 -4.74
N THR A 152 2.49 -2.80 -3.99
CA THR A 152 2.78 -1.44 -4.46
C THR A 152 3.81 -0.79 -3.54
N ASP A 153 4.52 0.23 -4.00
CA ASP A 153 5.43 1.04 -3.19
C ASP A 153 4.64 2.05 -2.33
N TRP A 154 3.95 1.58 -1.29
CA TRP A 154 3.00 2.38 -0.54
C TRP A 154 3.64 3.62 0.08
N ASN A 155 4.87 3.51 0.58
CA ASN A 155 5.57 4.61 1.24
C ASN A 155 6.45 5.47 0.29
N GLY A 156 6.63 5.06 -0.97
CA GLY A 156 7.39 5.78 -1.99
C GLY A 156 8.90 5.68 -1.83
N ASP A 157 9.40 4.68 -1.11
CA ASP A 157 10.84 4.46 -0.91
C ASP A 157 11.49 3.60 -2.01
N GLY A 158 10.68 3.11 -2.96
CA GLY A 158 11.12 2.28 -4.07
C GLY A 158 11.12 0.78 -3.78
N VAL A 159 10.75 0.35 -2.58
CA VAL A 159 10.57 -1.05 -2.18
C VAL A 159 9.10 -1.41 -2.23
N ASN A 160 8.78 -2.61 -2.70
CA ASN A 160 7.40 -3.05 -2.73
C ASN A 160 6.86 -3.38 -1.32
N ASP A 161 5.73 -2.77 -1.00
CA ASP A 161 4.93 -3.02 0.20
C ASP A 161 3.73 -3.92 -0.12
N TRP A 162 3.19 -4.58 0.90
CA TRP A 162 2.04 -5.46 0.75
C TRP A 162 0.78 -4.82 1.33
N LEU A 163 -0.25 -4.67 0.51
CA LEU A 163 -1.60 -4.39 1.00
C LEU A 163 -2.26 -5.70 1.39
N VAL A 164 -2.73 -5.80 2.63
CA VAL A 164 -3.27 -7.03 3.22
C VAL A 164 -4.64 -6.77 3.83
N THR A 165 -5.63 -7.58 3.46
CA THR A 165 -6.96 -7.55 4.08
C THR A 165 -7.09 -8.70 5.07
N CYS A 166 -7.46 -8.39 6.30
CA CYS A 166 -7.86 -9.37 7.31
C CYS A 166 -9.36 -9.22 7.60
N THR A 167 -10.13 -10.29 7.47
CA THR A 167 -11.57 -10.33 7.73
C THR A 167 -11.85 -11.28 8.87
N VAL A 168 -12.50 -10.79 9.92
CA VAL A 168 -13.00 -11.58 11.05
C VAL A 168 -14.50 -11.74 10.86
N THR A 169 -14.95 -12.97 10.69
CA THR A 169 -16.36 -13.30 10.50
C THR A 169 -16.83 -14.13 11.69
N PRO A 170 -17.73 -13.60 12.53
CA PRO A 170 -18.27 -14.39 13.63
C PRO A 170 -19.19 -15.49 13.10
N LEU A 171 -19.11 -16.68 13.70
CA LEU A 171 -20.03 -17.81 13.40
C LEU A 171 -21.47 -17.46 13.79
N PHE A 172 -21.63 -16.65 14.85
CA PHE A 172 -22.91 -16.10 15.29
C PHE A 172 -22.73 -14.60 15.53
N GLY A 173 -23.55 -13.77 14.90
CA GLY A 173 -23.42 -12.32 15.02
C GLY A 173 -24.00 -11.59 13.83
N THR A 174 -23.70 -10.28 13.77
CA THR A 174 -24.47 -9.34 12.94
C THR A 174 -23.67 -8.76 11.77
N GLY A 175 -22.43 -9.21 11.56
CA GLY A 175 -21.63 -8.89 10.37
C GLY A 175 -20.12 -9.12 10.58
N PRO A 176 -19.33 -9.13 9.49
CA PRO A 176 -17.88 -9.24 9.56
C PRO A 176 -17.22 -7.91 9.94
N ARG A 177 -16.00 -8.02 10.47
CA ARG A 177 -15.08 -6.89 10.62
C ARG A 177 -13.88 -7.08 9.72
N GLU A 178 -13.57 -6.08 8.91
CA GLU A 178 -12.43 -6.09 8.00
C GLU A 178 -11.39 -5.06 8.43
N TYR A 179 -10.12 -5.44 8.35
CA TYR A 179 -8.95 -4.62 8.63
C TYR A 179 -8.16 -4.46 7.33
N TYR A 180 -7.97 -3.22 6.93
CA TYR A 180 -7.22 -2.83 5.75
C TYR A 180 -5.82 -2.45 6.21
N LEU A 181 -4.83 -3.24 5.81
CA LEU A 181 -3.46 -3.13 6.31
C LEU A 181 -2.50 -2.79 5.18
N VAL A 182 -1.36 -2.20 5.55
CA VAL A 182 -0.13 -2.20 4.75
C VAL A 182 1.00 -2.80 5.57
N VAL A 183 1.85 -3.60 4.94
CA VAL A 183 3.12 -4.05 5.49
C VAL A 183 4.22 -3.40 4.65
N GLU A 184 4.90 -2.43 5.25
CA GLU A 184 5.98 -1.71 4.58
C GLU A 184 7.30 -2.48 4.63
N ASN A 185 8.17 -2.29 3.63
CA ASN A 185 9.55 -2.80 3.61
C ASN A 185 9.65 -4.32 3.86
N VAL A 186 8.90 -5.11 3.09
CA VAL A 186 8.79 -6.56 3.33
C VAL A 186 10.10 -7.28 3.09
N ALA A 187 10.69 -7.83 4.16
CA ALA A 187 11.91 -8.64 4.11
C ALA A 187 11.61 -10.16 4.11
N PRO A 188 12.58 -11.01 3.72
CA PRO A 188 12.42 -12.48 3.77
C PRO A 188 12.30 -13.09 5.16
N THR A 189 12.68 -12.36 6.20
CA THR A 189 12.71 -12.84 7.58
C THR A 189 12.16 -11.81 8.56
N GLY A 190 11.85 -12.25 9.78
CA GLY A 190 11.31 -11.40 10.83
C GLY A 190 9.79 -11.22 10.77
N VAL A 191 9.22 -10.72 11.86
CA VAL A 191 7.78 -10.46 11.98
C VAL A 191 7.35 -9.34 11.03
N LEU A 192 6.27 -9.57 10.28
CA LEU A 192 5.63 -8.57 9.45
C LEU A 192 4.76 -7.68 10.36
N LYS A 193 5.11 -6.40 10.43
CA LYS A 193 4.45 -5.42 11.31
C LYS A 193 3.50 -4.55 10.47
N PRO A 194 2.19 -4.86 10.43
CA PRO A 194 1.27 -4.09 9.61
C PRO A 194 0.93 -2.75 10.27
N THR A 195 0.74 -1.73 9.45
CA THR A 195 0.03 -0.50 9.81
C THR A 195 -1.44 -0.66 9.45
N LEU A 196 -2.33 -0.28 10.38
CA LEU A 196 -3.77 -0.34 10.17
C LEU A 196 -4.29 0.93 9.48
N LEU A 197 -4.72 0.80 8.24
CA LEU A 197 -5.19 1.90 7.41
C LEU A 197 -6.68 2.19 7.63
N ALA A 198 -7.51 1.16 7.66
CA ALA A 198 -8.95 1.31 7.90
C ALA A 198 -9.55 0.09 8.58
N ILE A 199 -10.68 0.29 9.26
CA ILE A 199 -11.57 -0.78 9.73
C ILE A 199 -12.91 -0.61 9.02
N ARG A 200 -13.44 -1.67 8.43
CA ARG A 200 -14.86 -1.74 8.05
C ARG A 200 -15.55 -2.66 9.05
N ASP A 201 -16.46 -2.09 9.84
CA ASP A 201 -17.17 -2.81 10.89
C ASP A 201 -18.64 -2.91 10.49
N CYS A 202 -19.12 -4.14 10.29
CA CYS A 202 -20.51 -4.39 9.92
C CYS A 202 -21.28 -4.98 11.11
N ALA A 203 -22.39 -4.34 11.45
CA ALA A 203 -23.33 -4.82 12.45
C ALA A 203 -24.77 -4.52 12.00
N ASN A 204 -25.65 -5.50 12.13
CA ASN A 204 -27.09 -5.39 11.85
C ASN A 204 -27.40 -4.88 10.43
N ASN A 205 -26.67 -5.36 9.44
CA ASN A 205 -26.73 -4.92 8.03
C ASN A 205 -26.28 -3.47 7.76
N GLU A 206 -25.69 -2.79 8.73
CA GLU A 206 -25.04 -1.50 8.54
C GLU A 206 -23.53 -1.68 8.63
N CYS A 207 -22.79 -0.99 7.76
CA CYS A 207 -21.33 -1.06 7.75
C CYS A 207 -20.76 0.34 7.86
N THR A 208 -19.88 0.54 8.84
CA THR A 208 -19.15 1.79 9.03
C THR A 208 -17.69 1.58 8.68
N VAL A 209 -17.13 2.52 7.91
CA VAL A 209 -15.70 2.57 7.63
C VAL A 209 -15.04 3.60 8.54
N LEU A 210 -13.96 3.20 9.21
CA LEU A 210 -13.24 3.98 10.19
C LEU A 210 -11.79 4.15 9.74
N VAL A 211 -11.37 5.40 9.65
CA VAL A 211 -10.01 5.82 9.32
C VAL A 211 -9.46 6.74 10.42
N GLY A 212 -8.13 6.90 10.44
CA GLY A 212 -7.42 7.69 11.46
C GLY A 212 -7.76 7.25 12.89
N LYS A 213 -7.86 8.23 13.79
CA LYS A 213 -8.09 8.01 15.24
C LYS A 213 -9.43 7.34 15.58
N ALA A 214 -10.40 7.34 14.65
CA ALA A 214 -11.69 6.70 14.89
C ALA A 214 -11.58 5.18 15.08
N ARG A 215 -10.52 4.56 14.52
CA ARG A 215 -10.22 3.13 14.68
C ARG A 215 -10.04 2.75 16.14
N SER A 216 -9.37 3.60 16.92
CA SER A 216 -9.06 3.33 18.33
C SER A 216 -10.31 3.19 19.20
N LYS A 217 -11.40 3.87 18.83
CA LYS A 217 -12.69 3.78 19.53
C LYS A 217 -13.30 2.39 19.44
N VAL A 218 -13.20 1.74 18.28
CA VAL A 218 -13.74 0.39 18.07
C VAL A 218 -12.82 -0.69 18.63
N LEU A 219 -11.51 -0.45 18.62
CA LEU A 219 -10.55 -1.41 19.16
C LEU A 219 -10.43 -1.35 20.69
N GLY A 220 -10.79 -0.22 21.32
CA GLY A 220 -10.52 0.01 22.74
C GLY A 220 -9.03 0.27 23.04
N PHE A 221 -8.19 0.39 22.02
CA PHE A 221 -6.78 0.74 22.10
C PHE A 221 -6.34 1.47 20.83
N ASP A 222 -5.24 2.23 20.91
CA ASP A 222 -4.65 2.88 19.75
C ASP A 222 -3.78 1.89 18.96
N PRO A 223 -4.16 1.51 17.72
CA PRO A 223 -3.41 0.56 16.92
C PRO A 223 -2.07 1.13 16.44
N ASP A 224 -1.95 2.44 16.30
CA ASP A 224 -0.77 3.12 15.75
C ASP A 224 0.26 3.46 16.84
N ARG A 225 -0.16 3.52 18.10
CA ARG A 225 0.72 3.74 19.25
C ARG A 225 1.65 2.56 19.45
N SER A 226 2.77 2.47 18.75
CA SER A 226 3.77 1.45 19.05
C SER A 226 4.43 1.69 20.41
N THR A 227 4.80 0.63 21.13
CA THR A 227 5.85 0.71 22.17
C THR A 227 7.22 1.01 21.54
N ASP A 228 7.34 0.83 20.21
CA ASP A 228 8.49 1.14 19.38
C ASP A 228 8.04 1.97 18.16
N LYS A 229 7.86 3.29 18.33
CA LYS A 229 7.57 4.36 17.34
C LYS A 229 6.78 3.99 16.06
N ALA A 230 5.62 4.64 15.87
CA ALA A 230 4.91 4.70 14.59
C ALA A 230 5.82 5.23 13.45
N PRO A 231 5.63 4.82 12.18
CA PRO A 231 6.35 5.39 11.05
C PRO A 231 6.15 6.91 10.97
N SER A 232 7.25 7.64 10.78
CA SER A 232 7.30 9.11 10.80
C SER A 232 6.60 9.80 9.62
N ASN A 233 6.04 9.05 8.68
CA ASN A 233 5.46 9.50 7.42
C ASN A 233 3.94 9.24 7.29
N PHE A 234 3.26 8.75 8.34
CA PHE A 234 1.79 8.76 8.37
C PHE A 234 1.29 10.17 8.68
N VAL A 235 1.01 10.95 7.64
CA VAL A 235 0.28 12.22 7.77
C VAL A 235 -1.19 11.87 7.93
N GLU A 236 -1.73 12.22 9.10
CA GLU A 236 -3.11 12.02 9.51
C GLU A 236 -4.07 12.55 8.42
N SER A 237 -4.77 11.64 7.74
CA SER A 237 -5.99 11.98 7.01
C SER A 237 -6.93 12.63 8.03
N GLN A 238 -7.33 13.88 7.79
CA GLN A 238 -8.04 14.70 8.76
C GLN A 238 -9.23 13.94 9.38
N PRO A 239 -9.42 14.02 10.72
CA PRO A 239 -10.52 13.33 11.40
C PRO A 239 -11.85 13.87 10.89
N GLY A 240 -12.68 13.03 10.27
CA GLY A 240 -14.05 13.44 9.92
C GLY A 240 -14.82 12.61 8.90
N GLN A 241 -14.21 11.75 8.09
CA GLN A 241 -14.97 11.02 7.07
C GLN A 241 -15.55 9.70 7.63
N GLN A 242 -16.68 9.79 8.30
CA GLN A 242 -17.58 8.66 8.47
C GLN A 242 -18.31 8.46 7.14
N ILE A 243 -17.82 7.56 6.30
CA ILE A 243 -18.55 7.16 5.09
C ILE A 243 -19.64 6.19 5.53
N VAL A 244 -20.86 6.71 5.71
CA VAL A 244 -22.06 5.87 5.83
C VAL A 244 -22.32 5.28 4.45
N VAL A 245 -22.01 4.00 4.29
CA VAL A 245 -22.28 3.30 3.03
C VAL A 245 -23.80 3.09 2.91
N PRO A 246 -24.43 3.38 1.75
CA PRO A 246 -25.88 3.24 1.60
C PRO A 246 -26.38 1.84 1.97
N PRO A 247 -27.58 1.71 2.56
CA PRO A 247 -28.21 0.41 2.76
C PRO A 247 -28.30 -0.32 1.41
N HIS A 248 -27.98 -1.63 1.43
CA HIS A 248 -27.91 -2.53 0.26
C HIS A 248 -26.62 -2.51 -0.58
N THR A 249 -25.51 -2.00 -0.05
CA THR A 249 -24.21 -2.27 -0.69
C THR A 249 -23.92 -3.78 -0.61
N PRO A 250 -23.77 -4.48 -1.75
CA PRO A 250 -23.56 -5.93 -1.74
C PRO A 250 -22.33 -6.28 -0.92
N ALA A 251 -22.41 -7.37 -0.15
CA ALA A 251 -21.22 -7.94 0.47
C ALA A 251 -20.17 -8.24 -0.63
N PRO A 252 -18.86 -8.08 -0.35
CA PRO A 252 -17.82 -8.45 -1.30
C PRO A 252 -18.01 -9.90 -1.72
N ALA A 253 -18.18 -10.12 -3.03
CA ALA A 253 -18.22 -11.47 -3.59
C ALA A 253 -16.85 -12.12 -3.34
N GLY A 254 -16.80 -13.16 -2.52
CA GLY A 254 -15.54 -13.84 -2.19
C GLY A 254 -15.52 -14.65 -0.90
N ALA A 255 -16.59 -14.64 -0.09
CA ALA A 255 -16.71 -15.59 1.01
C ALA A 255 -16.81 -17.03 0.45
N PRO A 256 -15.93 -17.96 0.86
CA PRO A 256 -16.08 -19.36 0.51
C PRO A 256 -17.32 -19.90 1.25
N GLY A 257 -18.43 -20.03 0.54
CA GLY A 257 -19.67 -20.61 1.09
C GLY A 257 -20.98 -20.17 0.44
N ALA A 258 -21.01 -19.08 -0.32
CA ALA A 258 -22.22 -18.70 -1.05
C ALA A 258 -22.26 -19.44 -2.40
N GLY A 259 -23.10 -20.46 -2.50
CA GLY A 259 -23.39 -21.15 -3.76
C GLY A 259 -23.86 -20.15 -4.82
N GLY A 260 -23.00 -19.88 -5.80
CA GLY A 260 -23.34 -19.16 -7.03
C GLY A 260 -23.72 -20.11 -8.16
N PRO A 261 -24.50 -19.64 -9.15
CA PRO A 261 -25.08 -20.48 -10.19
C PRO A 261 -24.02 -21.19 -11.04
N ARG A 262 -24.31 -22.45 -11.42
CA ARG A 262 -23.54 -23.25 -12.37
C ARG A 262 -23.31 -22.45 -13.67
N VAL A 263 -22.08 -22.02 -13.90
CA VAL A 263 -21.60 -21.70 -15.24
C VAL A 263 -20.96 -22.97 -15.79
N GLN A 264 -21.61 -23.54 -16.78
CA GLN A 264 -21.13 -24.67 -17.55
C GLN A 264 -20.07 -24.13 -18.52
N GLU A 265 -18.80 -24.19 -18.14
CA GLU A 265 -17.72 -23.95 -19.11
C GLU A 265 -17.46 -25.21 -19.93
N GLN A 266 -17.65 -25.02 -21.23
CA GLN A 266 -17.47 -25.98 -22.29
C GLN A 266 -16.03 -26.49 -22.33
N SER A 267 -15.91 -27.79 -22.56
CA SER A 267 -14.66 -28.46 -22.90
C SER A 267 -14.04 -27.81 -24.14
N LEU A 268 -12.81 -27.31 -24.00
CA LEU A 268 -11.87 -27.17 -25.10
C LEU A 268 -10.81 -28.26 -24.94
N SER A 269 -11.04 -29.38 -25.62
CA SER A 269 -9.97 -30.28 -26.05
C SER A 269 -9.95 -30.28 -27.58
N LYS A 270 -8.72 -30.37 -28.09
CA LYS A 270 -8.28 -30.34 -29.49
C LYS A 270 -9.19 -31.11 -30.47
#